data_AF-A0A9E1J4U1-F1
#
_entry.id   AF-A0A9E1J4U1-F1
#
_cell.length_a   1.000
_cell.length_b   1.000
_cell.length_c   1.000
_cell.angle_alpha   90.00
_cell.angle_beta   90.00
_cell.angle_gamma   90.00
#
_symmetry.space_group_name_H-M   'P 1'
#
loop_
_entity.id
_entity.type
_entity.pdbx_description
1 polymer ?
#
loop_
_entity_poly.entity_id
_entity_poly.type
_entity_poly.pdbx_seq_one_letter_code
_entity_poly.pdbx_strand_id
1 'polypeptide(L)' 'FPDDEMGELPMHNVAAHLSATPGQIRQPAPDLGQHNHEIFGALGLSPADIAKLEQEDVI' A
#
# COMPACT_ATOMS: atom_id res chain seq x y z
N PHE A 1 -8.38 4.34 -10.99
CA PHE A 1 -8.81 4.43 -9.59
C PHE A 1 -8.72 5.89 -9.23
N PRO A 2 -9.82 6.54 -8.84
CA PRO A 2 -9.75 7.91 -8.34
C PRO A 2 -8.87 7.91 -7.10
N ASP A 3 -8.02 8.92 -7.00
CA ASP A 3 -7.23 9.25 -5.82
C ASP A 3 -8.09 10.15 -4.92
N ASP A 4 -8.02 9.95 -3.61
CA ASP A 4 -8.88 10.69 -2.67
C ASP A 4 -8.49 12.18 -2.56
N GLU A 5 -7.23 12.54 -2.82
CA GLU A 5 -6.77 13.93 -2.85
C GLU A 5 -6.81 14.54 -4.26
N MET A 6 -6.36 13.79 -5.27
CA MET A 6 -6.15 14.31 -6.62
C MET A 6 -7.27 13.97 -7.62
N GLY A 7 -8.22 13.11 -7.25
CA GLY A 7 -9.31 12.68 -8.13
C GLY A 7 -8.83 11.80 -9.28
N GLU A 8 -9.34 12.02 -10.50
CA GLU A 8 -8.92 11.25 -11.67
C GLU A 8 -7.74 11.91 -12.40
N LEU A 9 -6.62 11.20 -12.47
CA LEU A 9 -5.42 11.62 -13.18
C LEU A 9 -5.06 10.66 -14.32
N PRO A 10 -4.70 11.16 -15.51
CA PRO A 10 -4.19 10.31 -16.58
C PRO A 10 -2.82 9.74 -16.20
N MET A 11 -2.73 8.42 -16.12
CA MET A 11 -1.51 7.67 -15.80
C MET A 11 -1.07 6.81 -16.98
N HIS A 12 0.25 6.58 -17.09
CA HIS A 12 0.78 5.64 -18.09
C HIS A 12 0.26 4.23 -17.79
N ASN A 13 -0.28 3.57 -18.81
CA ASN A 13 -0.72 2.18 -18.69
C ASN A 13 0.49 1.22 -18.61
N VAL A 14 0.23 -0.03 -18.26
CA VAL A 14 1.23 -1.11 -18.23
C VAL A 14 1.87 -1.25 -19.62
N ALA A 15 3.17 -0.92 -19.72
CA ALA A 15 3.85 -0.83 -21.02
C ALA A 15 4.02 -2.19 -21.72
N ALA A 16 4.18 -3.28 -20.97
CA ALA A 16 4.39 -4.61 -21.52
C ALA A 16 3.08 -5.43 -21.52
N HIS A 17 2.69 -5.94 -22.67
CA HIS A 17 1.53 -6.81 -22.82
C HIS A 17 1.99 -8.28 -22.86
N LEU A 18 1.76 -9.00 -21.76
CA LEU A 18 2.07 -10.42 -21.65
C LEU A 18 0.84 -11.25 -21.98
N SER A 19 0.99 -12.29 -22.80
CA SER A 19 -0.14 -13.13 -23.27
C SER A 19 -0.69 -14.05 -22.18
N ALA A 20 0.16 -14.60 -21.31
CA ALA A 20 -0.26 -15.52 -20.25
C ALA A 20 -0.56 -14.81 -18.92
N THR A 21 0.15 -13.72 -18.62
CA THR A 21 0.03 -12.98 -17.35
C THR A 21 -0.06 -11.46 -17.60
N PRO A 22 -1.16 -10.95 -18.19
CA PRO A 22 -1.31 -9.52 -18.42
C PRO A 22 -1.15 -8.72 -17.13
N GLY A 23 -0.30 -7.70 -17.14
CA GLY A 23 -0.17 -6.77 -16.02
C GLY A 23 -1.43 -5.91 -15.88
N GLN A 24 -1.78 -5.56 -14.64
CA GLN A 24 -2.95 -4.74 -14.34
C GLN A 24 -2.60 -3.78 -13.20
N ILE A 25 -3.07 -2.53 -13.32
CA ILE A 25 -3.14 -1.61 -12.17
C ILE A 25 -4.37 -2.03 -11.38
N ARG A 26 -4.19 -2.41 -10.11
CA ARG A 26 -5.27 -3.02 -9.30
C ARG A 26 -5.85 -2.10 -8.24
N GLN A 27 -5.04 -1.14 -7.78
CA GLN A 27 -5.32 -0.32 -6.62
C GLN A 27 -4.58 1.03 -6.80
N PRO A 28 -5.05 2.11 -6.15
CA PRO A 28 -4.29 3.36 -6.03
C PRO A 28 -3.01 3.15 -5.20
N ALA A 29 -2.19 4.19 -5.13
CA ALA A 29 -1.06 4.19 -4.20
C ALA A 29 -1.57 4.16 -2.75
N PRO A 30 -0.93 3.42 -1.84
CA PRO A 30 -1.32 3.41 -0.45
C PRO A 30 -0.89 4.69 0.26
N ASP A 31 -1.59 5.03 1.33
CA ASP A 31 -1.20 6.10 2.25
C ASP A 31 0.06 5.71 3.04
N LEU A 32 0.73 6.73 3.61
CA LEU A 32 1.86 6.50 4.50
C LEU A 32 1.41 5.67 5.71
N GLY A 33 2.02 4.50 5.88
CA GLY A 33 1.73 3.59 6.99
C GLY A 33 0.45 2.74 6.86
N GLN A 34 -0.30 2.84 5.76
CA GLN A 34 -1.58 2.14 5.58
C GLN A 34 -1.53 0.64 5.87
N HIS A 35 -0.41 -0.02 5.56
CA HIS A 35 -0.22 -1.46 5.72
C HIS A 35 0.69 -1.85 6.90
N ASN A 36 1.07 -0.91 7.77
CA ASN A 36 2.00 -1.18 8.89
C ASN A 36 1.49 -2.31 9.80
N HIS A 37 0.23 -2.21 10.25
CA HIS A 37 -0.37 -3.22 11.13
C HIS A 37 -0.46 -4.60 10.47
N GLU A 38 -0.83 -4.65 9.19
CA GLU A 38 -0.94 -5.88 8.42
C GLU A 38 0.42 -6.58 8.30
N ILE A 39 1.45 -5.83 7.87
CA ILE A 39 2.79 -6.37 7.63
C ILE A 39 3.47 -6.73 8.96
N PHE A 40 3.42 -5.87 9.98
CA PHE A 40 4.04 -6.16 11.28
C PHE A 40 3.37 -7.32 12.00
N GLY A 41 2.04 -7.43 11.91
CA GLY A 41 1.32 -8.60 12.41
C GLY A 41 1.74 -9.89 11.70
N ALA A 42 1.90 -9.85 10.38
CA ALA A 42 2.42 -11.00 9.61
C ALA A 42 3.87 -11.36 9.97
N LEU A 43 4.67 -10.39 10.40
CA LEU A 43 6.03 -10.60 10.91
C LEU A 43 6.08 -11.06 12.38
N GLY A 44 4.92 -11.15 13.05
CA GLY A 44 4.80 -11.69 14.40
C GLY A 44 4.88 -10.66 15.53
N LEU A 45 4.80 -9.36 15.23
CA LEU A 45 4.70 -8.33 16.26
C LEU A 45 3.31 -8.38 16.91
N SER A 46 3.27 -8.25 18.23
CA SER A 46 2.00 -8.13 18.92
C SER A 46 1.40 -6.73 18.71
N PRO A 47 0.08 -6.55 18.90
CA PRO A 47 -0.53 -5.21 18.88
C PRO A 47 0.11 -4.24 19.88
N ALA A 48 0.65 -4.75 21.00
CA ALA A 48 1.36 -3.92 21.98
C ALA A 48 2.72 -3.44 21.48
N ASP A 49 3.43 -4.27 20.71
CA ASP A 49 4.71 -3.87 20.10
C ASP A 49 4.50 -2.80 19.03
N ILE A 50 3.45 -2.95 18.20
CA ILE A 50 3.11 -1.97 17.16
C ILE A 50 2.70 -0.64 17.80
N ALA A 51 1.85 -0.66 18.83
CA ALA A 51 1.45 0.55 19.56
C ALA A 51 2.65 1.25 20.22
N LYS A 52 3.68 0.51 20.63
CA LYS A 52 4.92 1.10 21.13
C LYS A 52 5.69 1.83 20.03
N LEU A 53 5.78 1.25 18.83
CA LEU A 53 6.43 1.88 17.69
C LEU A 53 5.73 3.19 17.27
N GLU A 54 4.39 3.22 17.31
CA GLU A 54 3.59 4.43 17.07
C GLU A 54 3.87 5.50 18.15
N GLN A 55 4.00 5.11 19.42
CA GLN A 55 4.32 6.03 20.52
C GLN A 55 5.75 6.59 20.43
N GLU A 56 6.68 5.81 19.89
CA GLU A 56 8.07 6.20 19.68
C GLU A 56 8.28 7.01 18.38
N ASP A 57 7.22 7.30 17.61
CA ASP A 57 7.24 8.03 16.33
C ASP A 57 8.16 7.35 15.29
N VAL A 58 8.25 6.01 15.36
CA VAL A 58 9.03 5.20 14.42
C VAL A 58 8.21 4.87 13.16
N ILE A 59 6.88 4.80 13.30
CA ILE A 59 5.92 4.41 12.27
C ILE A 59 4.64 5.24 12.31
#